data_AF-A0A6L4ZM54-F1
#
_entry.id   AF-A0A6L4ZM54-F1
#
_cell.length_a   1.000
_cell.length_b   1.000
_cell.length_c   1.000
_cell.angle_alpha   90.00
_cell.angle_beta   90.00
_cell.angle_gamma   90.00
#
_symmetry.space_group_name_H-M   'P 1'
#
loop_
_entity.id
_entity.type
_entity.pdbx_description
1 polymer ?
#
loop_
_entity_poly.entity_id
_entity_poly.type
_entity_poly.pdbx_seq_one_letter_code
_entity_poly.pdbx_strand_id
1 'polypeptide(L)'
;MIWSTTIAVFASSIDTLTLANIVNKPYTELLDIAPRVSFSTIQISEFKKSLEKEKATEKTRLEKEEVALKKEVETLRQQLGKLNKESSRDTKEMKARRQNLHCQILTLERQIKQKNTERGHGLSVIYDNKLAKLELIQQWPVKQKEIEQLLASGNARQRRFGDVEDIGIRKVGEGQEKDIRLGEESLQQLKSTGLMPPEIQDKELVGYLQKLADQVAASSDLKVPVRVFLLDSDEINAFALPGGFLFINRGLIEKASNESELVGVISHELAHVSARHGARLMKKATITGIFYQAAQVAAVVLTGGAAGIGMYYALNYGFFGLGLVLDLTLLGVCRDYEMEADQLGAQYAWHAGYDPKGFITFFDKMASEKGYVRSASFFRTHPAFFDRIVSTFSEISYLPSKDELVMDSRDFHINKEKLIKVAKEERNQKSKISLKKPSPCDE
;
A
#
# COMPACT_ATOMS: atom_id res chain seq x y z
N MET A 1 -7.01 17.41 47.03
CA MET A 1 -8.43 17.73 46.75
C MET A 1 -8.61 18.48 45.42
N ILE A 2 -7.95 18.04 44.33
CA ILE A 2 -8.13 18.60 42.96
C ILE A 2 -8.00 17.46 41.94
N TRP A 3 -8.78 16.39 42.11
CA TRP A 3 -8.76 15.19 41.24
C TRP A 3 -10.17 14.67 40.93
N SER A 4 -11.20 15.53 40.93
CA SER A 4 -12.59 15.07 40.77
C SER A 4 -13.42 15.77 39.69
N THR A 5 -12.85 16.70 38.91
CA THR A 5 -13.62 17.47 37.92
C THR A 5 -13.30 17.16 36.46
N THR A 6 -12.26 16.36 36.15
CA THR A 6 -11.90 16.04 34.76
C THR A 6 -12.55 14.74 34.23
N ILE A 7 -13.09 13.89 35.10
CA ILE A 7 -13.71 12.61 34.70
C ILE A 7 -15.15 12.81 34.17
N ALA A 8 -15.84 13.88 34.60
CA ALA A 8 -17.24 14.12 34.23
C ALA A 8 -17.45 14.68 32.82
N VAL A 9 -16.42 15.25 32.18
CA VAL A 9 -16.54 15.86 30.83
C VAL A 9 -16.36 14.82 29.70
N PHE A 10 -15.75 13.66 29.96
CA PHE A 10 -15.61 12.59 28.95
C PHE A 10 -16.73 11.55 29.00
N ALA A 11 -17.35 11.35 30.17
CA ALA A 11 -18.41 10.34 30.35
C ALA A 11 -19.71 10.67 29.59
N SER A 12 -19.99 11.94 29.31
CA SER A 12 -21.20 12.38 28.59
C SER A 12 -21.14 12.24 27.07
N SER A 13 -20.02 11.78 26.51
CA SER A 13 -19.83 11.63 25.05
C SER A 13 -20.07 10.20 24.53
N ILE A 14 -20.06 9.19 25.41
CA ILE A 14 -20.13 7.77 25.01
C ILE A 14 -21.55 7.38 24.56
N ASP A 15 -22.59 7.97 25.16
CA ASP A 15 -24.00 7.72 24.81
C ASP A 15 -24.43 8.27 23.43
N THR A 16 -23.53 8.91 22.68
CA THR A 16 -23.78 9.46 21.34
C THR A 16 -23.00 8.75 20.22
N LEU A 17 -22.20 7.72 20.55
CA LEU A 17 -21.38 7.02 19.58
C LEU A 17 -22.20 5.98 18.79
N THR A 18 -22.56 6.33 17.56
CA THR A 18 -23.18 5.41 16.60
C THR A 18 -22.14 4.57 15.86
N LEU A 19 -22.51 3.38 15.36
CA LEU A 19 -21.64 2.57 14.48
C LEU A 19 -21.13 3.35 13.28
N ALA A 20 -21.96 4.23 12.71
CA ALA A 20 -21.58 5.10 11.60
C ALA A 20 -20.44 6.07 11.95
N ASN A 21 -20.45 6.61 13.18
CA ASN A 21 -19.39 7.50 13.65
C ASN A 21 -18.12 6.72 14.00
N ILE A 22 -18.26 5.57 14.65
CA ILE A 22 -17.12 4.79 15.13
C ILE A 22 -16.34 4.17 13.97
N VAL A 23 -17.01 3.54 12.99
CA VAL A 23 -16.32 2.82 11.89
C VAL A 23 -15.48 3.74 10.98
N ASN A 24 -15.66 5.06 11.05
CA ASN A 24 -14.82 6.02 10.32
C ASN A 24 -13.60 6.50 11.14
N LYS A 25 -13.49 6.12 12.41
CA LYS A 25 -12.34 6.49 13.25
C LYS A 25 -11.09 5.70 12.87
N PRO A 26 -9.89 6.22 13.16
CA PRO A 26 -8.65 5.47 12.97
C PRO A 26 -8.62 4.19 13.80
N TYR A 27 -7.98 3.15 13.28
CA TYR A 27 -7.81 1.89 14.00
C TYR A 27 -7.23 2.06 15.42
N THR A 28 -6.26 2.95 15.60
CA THR A 28 -5.67 3.23 16.90
C THR A 28 -6.68 3.76 17.91
N GLU A 29 -7.58 4.65 17.49
CA GLU A 29 -8.67 5.17 18.33
C GLU A 29 -9.73 4.08 18.60
N LEU A 30 -9.99 3.21 17.63
CA LEU A 30 -10.95 2.12 17.78
C LEU A 30 -10.57 1.12 18.86
N LEU A 31 -9.27 0.83 19.02
CA LEU A 31 -8.81 -0.08 20.08
C LEU A 31 -9.10 0.46 21.47
N ASP A 32 -9.03 1.77 21.64
CA ASP A 32 -9.34 2.41 22.91
C ASP A 32 -10.86 2.45 23.15
N ILE A 33 -11.66 2.62 22.10
CA ILE A 33 -13.13 2.75 22.20
C ILE A 33 -13.80 1.39 22.35
N ALA A 34 -13.36 0.38 21.58
CA ALA A 34 -14.03 -0.92 21.47
C ALA A 34 -14.34 -1.59 22.81
N PRO A 35 -13.47 -1.58 23.84
CA PRO A 35 -13.78 -2.17 25.15
C PRO A 35 -14.88 -1.44 25.95
N ARG A 36 -15.18 -0.19 25.56
CA ARG A 36 -16.13 0.70 26.26
C ARG A 36 -17.49 0.80 25.58
N VAL A 37 -17.66 0.17 24.41
CA VAL A 37 -18.90 0.18 23.65
C VAL A 37 -19.38 -1.24 23.42
N SER A 38 -20.71 -1.41 23.30
CA SER A 38 -21.31 -2.69 22.97
C SER A 38 -22.46 -2.48 22.01
N PHE A 39 -22.52 -3.31 20.97
CA PHE A 39 -23.57 -3.30 19.97
C PHE A 39 -24.18 -4.69 19.89
N SER A 40 -25.50 -4.74 19.77
CA SER A 40 -26.20 -6.02 19.56
C SER A 40 -25.88 -6.60 18.18
N THR A 41 -25.95 -7.92 18.05
CA THR A 41 -25.79 -8.62 16.77
C THR A 41 -26.74 -8.09 15.68
N ILE A 42 -27.93 -7.61 16.08
CA ILE A 42 -28.91 -6.99 15.19
C ILE A 42 -28.38 -5.67 14.66
N GLN A 43 -27.92 -4.75 15.53
CA GLN A 43 -27.35 -3.46 15.13
C GLN A 43 -26.16 -3.63 14.17
N ILE A 44 -25.27 -4.59 14.46
CA ILE A 44 -24.12 -4.90 13.58
C ILE A 44 -24.59 -5.47 12.23
N SER A 45 -25.54 -6.41 12.23
CA SER A 45 -26.07 -7.01 11.00
C SER A 45 -26.78 -5.99 10.12
N GLU A 46 -27.57 -5.10 10.72
CA GLU A 46 -28.23 -3.99 10.03
C GLU A 46 -27.23 -2.99 9.46
N PHE A 47 -26.20 -2.63 10.24
CA PHE A 47 -25.14 -1.76 9.76
C PHE A 47 -24.34 -2.39 8.62
N LYS A 48 -24.02 -3.69 8.69
CA LYS A 48 -23.38 -4.44 7.61
C LYS A 48 -24.23 -4.42 6.33
N LYS A 49 -25.54 -4.64 6.44
CA LYS A 49 -26.47 -4.51 5.30
C LYS A 49 -26.51 -3.09 4.74
N SER A 50 -26.44 -2.07 5.59
CA SER A 50 -26.35 -0.67 5.17
C SER A 50 -25.08 -0.41 4.36
N LEU A 51 -23.93 -0.91 4.80
CA LEU A 51 -22.65 -0.80 4.08
C LEU A 51 -22.70 -1.48 2.70
N GLU A 52 -23.28 -2.68 2.60
CA GLU A 52 -23.45 -3.36 1.31
C GLU A 52 -24.37 -2.58 0.35
N LYS A 53 -25.44 -1.99 0.87
CA LYS A 53 -26.34 -1.13 0.09
C LYS A 53 -25.62 0.14 -0.38
N GLU A 54 -24.81 0.76 0.48
CA GLU A 54 -23.96 1.91 0.14
C GLU A 54 -22.98 1.53 -0.98
N LYS A 55 -22.32 0.37 -0.87
CA LYS A 55 -21.38 -0.17 -1.88
C LYS A 55 -22.05 -0.37 -3.23
N ALA A 56 -23.23 -0.99 -3.25
CA ALA A 56 -23.98 -1.22 -4.48
C ALA A 56 -24.44 0.11 -5.12
N THR A 57 -24.89 1.06 -4.31
CA THR A 57 -25.32 2.39 -4.77
C THR A 57 -24.14 3.15 -5.39
N GLU A 58 -23.00 3.15 -4.72
CA GLU A 58 -21.79 3.83 -5.19
C GLU A 58 -21.21 3.18 -6.44
N LYS A 59 -21.21 1.84 -6.51
CA LYS A 59 -20.83 1.10 -7.73
C LYS A 59 -21.71 1.53 -8.91
N THR A 60 -23.02 1.61 -8.72
CA THR A 60 -23.97 2.04 -9.76
C THR A 60 -23.71 3.50 -10.18
N ARG A 61 -23.35 4.39 -9.23
CA ARG A 61 -22.98 5.78 -9.52
C ARG A 61 -21.73 5.84 -10.41
N LEU A 62 -20.66 5.11 -10.04
CA LEU A 62 -19.42 5.05 -10.82
C LEU A 62 -19.65 4.46 -12.22
N GLU A 63 -20.50 3.44 -12.36
CA GLU A 63 -20.86 2.88 -13.67
C GLU A 63 -21.55 3.90 -14.57
N LYS A 64 -22.47 4.70 -14.02
CA LYS A 64 -23.13 5.79 -14.76
C LYS A 64 -22.13 6.87 -15.21
N GLU A 65 -21.20 7.25 -14.35
CA GLU A 65 -20.14 8.21 -14.69
C GLU A 65 -19.20 7.67 -15.77
N GLU A 66 -18.79 6.41 -15.66
CA GLU A 66 -17.94 5.75 -16.67
C GLU A 66 -18.64 5.71 -18.04
N VAL A 67 -19.94 5.39 -18.08
CA VAL A 67 -20.74 5.39 -19.32
C VAL A 67 -20.86 6.79 -19.90
N ALA A 68 -21.05 7.82 -19.07
CA ALA A 68 -21.12 9.21 -19.51
C ALA A 68 -19.80 9.67 -20.15
N LEU A 69 -18.66 9.39 -19.50
CA LEU A 69 -17.33 9.71 -20.03
C LEU A 69 -17.04 8.96 -21.34
N LYS A 70 -17.42 7.68 -21.44
CA LYS A 70 -17.27 6.90 -22.68
C LYS A 70 -18.07 7.50 -23.84
N LYS A 71 -19.27 8.00 -23.57
CA LYS A 71 -20.11 8.67 -24.57
C LYS A 71 -19.48 10.00 -25.04
N GLU A 72 -18.83 10.72 -24.13
CA GLU A 72 -18.10 11.94 -24.46
C GLU A 72 -16.87 11.65 -25.34
N VAL A 73 -16.08 10.64 -24.99
CA VAL A 73 -14.95 10.16 -25.82
C VAL A 73 -15.42 9.78 -27.22
N GLU A 74 -16.53 9.03 -27.34
CA GLU A 74 -17.09 8.65 -28.63
C GLU A 74 -17.51 9.89 -29.45
N THR A 75 -18.11 10.89 -28.80
CA THR A 75 -18.47 12.16 -29.44
C THR A 75 -17.24 12.89 -29.98
N LEU A 76 -16.15 12.96 -29.20
CA LEU A 76 -14.90 13.60 -29.62
C LEU A 76 -14.21 12.81 -30.74
N ARG A 77 -14.25 11.47 -30.69
CA ARG A 77 -13.73 10.61 -31.77
C ARG A 77 -14.50 10.81 -33.08
N GLN A 78 -15.82 11.00 -33.01
CA GLN A 78 -16.62 11.36 -34.17
C GLN A 78 -16.27 12.75 -34.72
N GLN A 79 -16.05 13.75 -33.86
CA GLN A 79 -15.58 15.08 -34.28
C GLN A 79 -14.19 15.01 -34.95
N LEU A 80 -13.28 14.24 -34.36
CA LEU A 80 -11.95 13.99 -34.91
C LEU A 80 -12.04 13.28 -36.27
N GLY A 81 -12.92 12.28 -36.40
CA GLY A 81 -13.19 11.58 -37.65
C GLY A 81 -13.77 12.48 -38.74
N LYS A 82 -14.64 13.43 -38.40
CA LYS A 82 -15.15 14.46 -39.33
C LYS A 82 -14.03 15.39 -39.79
N LEU A 83 -13.25 15.94 -38.85
CA LEU A 83 -12.12 16.82 -39.14
C LEU A 83 -11.09 16.16 -40.08
N ASN A 84 -10.84 14.86 -39.91
CA ASN A 84 -9.92 14.11 -40.76
C ASN A 84 -10.44 13.88 -42.19
N LYS A 85 -11.75 14.04 -42.43
CA LYS A 85 -12.37 13.90 -43.77
C LYS A 85 -12.52 15.24 -44.50
N GLU A 86 -12.34 16.36 -43.82
CA GLU A 86 -12.54 17.71 -44.39
C GLU A 86 -11.46 18.11 -45.42
N SER A 87 -10.24 17.59 -45.30
CA SER A 87 -9.13 17.89 -46.22
C SER A 87 -8.08 16.78 -46.22
N SER A 88 -7.39 16.60 -47.37
CA SER A 88 -6.24 15.68 -47.50
C SER A 88 -4.96 16.23 -46.86
N ARG A 89 -4.90 17.53 -46.54
CA ARG A 89 -3.80 18.19 -45.83
C ARG A 89 -4.33 19.14 -44.77
N ASP A 90 -3.73 19.10 -43.59
CA ASP A 90 -4.09 20.00 -42.49
C ASP A 90 -3.66 21.45 -42.78
N THR A 91 -4.56 22.41 -42.56
CA THR A 91 -4.16 23.79 -42.28
C THR A 91 -3.57 23.90 -40.86
N LYS A 92 -2.97 25.05 -40.53
CA LYS A 92 -2.44 25.31 -39.18
C LYS A 92 -3.55 25.22 -38.12
N GLU A 93 -4.75 25.69 -38.45
CA GLU A 93 -5.94 25.67 -37.60
C GLU A 93 -6.48 24.24 -37.44
N MET A 94 -6.56 23.46 -38.53
CA MET A 94 -6.99 22.05 -38.46
C MET A 94 -6.06 21.23 -37.57
N LYS A 95 -4.74 21.46 -37.69
CA LYS A 95 -3.74 20.80 -36.85
C LYS A 95 -3.94 21.13 -35.37
N ALA A 96 -4.18 22.41 -35.04
CA ALA A 96 -4.43 22.83 -33.66
C ALA A 96 -5.73 22.24 -33.09
N ARG A 97 -6.81 22.19 -33.89
CA ARG A 97 -8.09 21.60 -33.49
C ARG A 97 -7.99 20.09 -33.28
N ARG A 98 -7.32 19.38 -34.20
CA ARG A 98 -7.00 17.95 -34.08
C ARG A 98 -6.22 17.68 -32.80
N GLN A 99 -5.21 18.49 -32.55
CA GLN A 99 -4.37 18.41 -31.37
C GLN A 99 -5.20 18.52 -30.08
N ASN A 100 -6.07 19.54 -29.99
CA ASN A 100 -6.96 19.73 -28.85
C ASN A 100 -7.91 18.54 -28.63
N LEU A 101 -8.55 18.03 -29.70
CA LEU A 101 -9.43 16.85 -29.62
C LEU A 101 -8.68 15.61 -29.10
N HIS A 102 -7.45 15.36 -29.58
CA HIS A 102 -6.63 14.26 -29.06
C HIS A 102 -6.39 14.39 -27.56
N CYS A 103 -6.16 15.60 -27.07
CA CYS A 103 -5.89 15.85 -25.67
C CYS A 103 -7.08 15.70 -24.77
N GLN A 104 -8.24 16.18 -25.20
CA GLN A 104 -9.49 15.93 -24.50
C GLN A 104 -9.79 14.42 -24.43
N ILE A 105 -9.60 13.68 -25.54
CA ILE A 105 -9.77 12.23 -25.57
C ILE A 105 -8.82 11.56 -24.57
N LEU A 106 -7.52 11.87 -24.61
CA LEU A 106 -6.53 11.27 -23.70
C LEU A 106 -6.82 11.58 -22.23
N THR A 107 -7.30 12.78 -21.93
CA THR A 107 -7.70 13.16 -20.56
C THR A 107 -8.93 12.39 -20.10
N LEU A 108 -9.97 12.30 -20.92
CA LEU A 108 -11.17 11.52 -20.60
C LEU A 108 -10.86 10.02 -20.49
N GLU A 109 -9.98 9.46 -21.34
CA GLU A 109 -9.53 8.08 -21.24
C GLU A 109 -8.78 7.80 -19.92
N ARG A 110 -7.95 8.76 -19.46
CA ARG A 110 -7.34 8.70 -18.12
C ARG A 110 -8.40 8.69 -17.01
N GLN A 111 -9.41 9.55 -17.11
CA GLN A 111 -10.52 9.58 -16.15
C GLN A 111 -11.34 8.29 -16.15
N ILE A 112 -11.64 7.72 -17.32
CA ILE A 112 -12.33 6.41 -17.44
C ILE A 112 -11.52 5.32 -16.75
N LYS A 113 -10.20 5.29 -16.99
CA LYS A 113 -9.30 4.32 -16.34
C LYS A 113 -9.28 4.49 -14.81
N GLN A 114 -9.28 5.72 -14.34
CA GLN A 114 -9.40 6.04 -12.91
C GLN A 114 -10.73 5.52 -12.35
N LYS A 115 -11.86 5.82 -13.00
CA LYS A 115 -13.19 5.35 -12.57
C LYS A 115 -13.30 3.83 -12.54
N ASN A 116 -12.69 3.15 -13.51
CA ASN A 116 -12.64 1.69 -13.54
C ASN A 116 -11.85 1.15 -12.32
N THR A 117 -10.71 1.76 -11.99
CA THR A 117 -9.90 1.39 -10.82
C THR A 117 -10.67 1.63 -9.51
N GLU A 118 -11.32 2.78 -9.38
CA GLU A 118 -12.18 3.12 -8.23
C GLU A 118 -13.29 2.08 -8.07
N ARG A 119 -13.98 1.74 -9.17
CA ARG A 119 -15.10 0.78 -9.17
C ARG A 119 -14.67 -0.65 -8.88
N GLY A 120 -13.55 -1.10 -9.42
CA GLY A 120 -13.07 -2.48 -9.30
C GLY A 120 -12.41 -2.77 -7.95
N HIS A 121 -11.53 -1.87 -7.47
CA HIS A 121 -10.68 -2.13 -6.30
C HIS A 121 -10.88 -1.10 -5.21
N GLY A 122 -10.96 0.19 -5.56
CA GLY A 122 -11.10 1.27 -4.56
C GLY A 122 -12.32 1.09 -3.67
N LEU A 123 -13.47 0.74 -4.25
CA LEU A 123 -14.68 0.42 -3.47
C LEU A 123 -14.44 -0.77 -2.54
N SER A 124 -13.91 -1.89 -3.03
CA SER A 124 -13.70 -3.06 -2.17
C SER A 124 -12.83 -2.69 -0.97
N VAL A 125 -11.68 -2.05 -1.19
CA VAL A 125 -10.77 -1.63 -0.11
C VAL A 125 -11.49 -0.78 0.95
N ILE A 126 -12.27 0.23 0.55
CA ILE A 126 -12.98 1.11 1.49
C ILE A 126 -14.00 0.33 2.31
N TYR A 127 -14.80 -0.53 1.66
CA TYR A 127 -15.83 -1.30 2.36
C TYR A 127 -15.24 -2.41 3.22
N ASP A 128 -14.23 -3.12 2.72
CA ASP A 128 -13.54 -4.18 3.42
C ASP A 128 -12.82 -3.61 4.66
N ASN A 129 -12.26 -2.39 4.56
CA ASN A 129 -11.72 -1.64 5.70
C ASN A 129 -12.81 -1.31 6.74
N LYS A 130 -13.97 -0.78 6.31
CA LYS A 130 -15.10 -0.52 7.22
C LYS A 130 -15.60 -1.80 7.89
N LEU A 131 -15.66 -2.92 7.17
CA LEU A 131 -16.03 -4.23 7.71
C LEU A 131 -14.99 -4.73 8.72
N ALA A 132 -13.71 -4.61 8.42
CA ALA A 132 -12.64 -4.95 9.36
C ALA A 132 -12.69 -4.11 10.63
N LYS A 133 -13.00 -2.81 10.54
CA LYS A 133 -13.23 -1.95 11.72
C LYS A 133 -14.43 -2.41 12.54
N LEU A 134 -15.51 -2.83 11.87
CA LEU A 134 -16.69 -3.39 12.54
C LEU A 134 -16.37 -4.70 13.27
N GLU A 135 -15.63 -5.61 12.63
CA GLU A 135 -15.16 -6.86 13.24
C GLU A 135 -14.23 -6.62 14.44
N LEU A 136 -13.37 -5.59 14.36
CA LEU A 136 -12.51 -5.18 15.48
C LEU A 136 -13.33 -4.76 16.68
N ILE A 137 -14.35 -3.92 16.49
CA ILE A 137 -15.22 -3.49 17.60
C ILE A 137 -15.87 -4.71 18.29
N GLN A 138 -16.21 -5.75 17.54
CA GLN A 138 -16.83 -6.96 18.10
C GLN A 138 -15.83 -7.87 18.82
N GLN A 139 -14.64 -8.07 18.26
CA GLN A 139 -13.72 -9.12 18.69
C GLN A 139 -12.62 -8.61 19.61
N TRP A 140 -12.24 -7.34 19.50
CA TRP A 140 -11.12 -6.77 20.26
C TRP A 140 -11.27 -6.89 21.78
N PRO A 141 -12.45 -6.68 22.41
CA PRO A 141 -12.56 -6.79 23.87
C PRO A 141 -12.24 -8.20 24.40
N VAL A 142 -12.55 -9.25 23.63
CA VAL A 142 -12.17 -10.63 23.98
C VAL A 142 -10.68 -10.83 23.74
N LYS A 143 -10.17 -10.39 22.58
CA LYS A 143 -8.76 -10.51 22.22
C LYS A 143 -7.83 -9.81 23.21
N GLN A 144 -8.21 -8.63 23.67
CA GLN A 144 -7.47 -7.86 24.66
C GLN A 144 -7.32 -8.64 25.97
N LYS A 145 -8.39 -9.29 26.45
CA LYS A 145 -8.32 -10.14 27.65
C LYS A 145 -7.41 -11.36 27.45
N GLU A 146 -7.43 -11.97 26.27
CA GLU A 146 -6.49 -13.07 25.94
C GLU A 146 -5.04 -12.60 25.96
N ILE A 147 -4.75 -11.41 25.41
CA ILE A 147 -3.43 -10.79 25.43
C ILE A 147 -2.97 -10.55 26.88
N GLU A 148 -3.83 -9.94 27.70
CA GLU A 148 -3.55 -9.67 29.12
C GLU A 148 -3.27 -10.96 29.89
N GLN A 149 -4.01 -12.04 29.63
CA GLN A 149 -3.78 -13.36 30.23
C GLN A 149 -2.46 -13.98 29.78
N LEU A 150 -2.11 -13.87 28.50
CA LEU A 150 -0.84 -14.35 27.95
C LEU A 150 0.36 -13.59 28.53
N LEU A 151 0.22 -12.28 28.73
CA LEU A 151 1.22 -11.45 29.39
C LEU A 151 1.37 -11.84 30.87
N ALA A 152 0.25 -11.94 31.59
CA ALA A 152 0.25 -12.29 33.02
C ALA A 152 0.82 -13.69 33.30
N SER A 153 0.61 -14.64 32.38
CA SER A 153 1.17 -15.99 32.49
C SER A 153 2.64 -16.11 32.05
N GLY A 154 3.22 -15.06 31.46
CA GLY A 154 4.56 -15.10 30.87
C GLY A 154 4.66 -15.91 29.57
N ASN A 155 3.55 -16.48 29.09
CA ASN A 155 3.52 -17.31 27.89
C ASN A 155 3.61 -16.50 26.59
N ALA A 156 3.49 -15.16 26.65
CA ALA A 156 3.64 -14.29 25.49
C ALA A 156 4.96 -14.49 24.74
N ARG A 157 6.05 -14.87 25.43
CA ARG A 157 7.36 -15.15 24.81
C ARG A 157 7.41 -16.47 24.03
N GLN A 158 6.54 -17.43 24.35
CA GLN A 158 6.52 -18.76 23.71
C GLN A 158 5.88 -18.73 22.31
N ARG A 159 5.28 -17.61 21.91
CA ARG A 159 4.73 -17.42 20.57
C ARG A 159 5.85 -17.51 19.54
N ARG A 160 5.49 -17.80 18.29
CA ARG A 160 6.43 -17.69 17.17
C ARG A 160 7.00 -16.26 17.12
N PHE A 161 8.32 -16.15 17.15
CA PHE A 161 9.05 -14.88 17.23
C PHE A 161 8.71 -14.02 18.46
N GLY A 162 8.19 -14.62 19.53
CA GLY A 162 7.68 -13.91 20.71
C GLY A 162 8.75 -13.38 21.65
N ASP A 163 9.98 -13.91 21.61
CA ASP A 163 11.12 -13.32 22.32
C ASP A 163 11.78 -12.26 21.43
N VAL A 164 11.67 -11.00 21.86
CA VAL A 164 12.21 -9.84 21.16
C VAL A 164 13.70 -9.65 21.42
N GLU A 165 14.25 -10.27 22.46
CA GLU A 165 15.70 -10.26 22.72
C GLU A 165 16.45 -11.13 21.69
N ASP A 166 15.75 -12.05 21.03
CA ASP A 166 16.33 -12.90 20.00
C ASP A 166 16.41 -12.21 18.63
N ILE A 167 15.86 -11.00 18.45
CA ILE A 167 15.90 -10.29 17.17
C ILE A 167 17.36 -10.20 16.67
N GLY A 168 17.59 -10.68 15.44
CA GLY A 168 18.93 -10.73 14.85
C GLY A 168 19.67 -12.06 15.08
N ILE A 169 19.25 -12.91 16.01
CA ILE A 169 19.79 -14.28 16.16
C ILE A 169 18.78 -15.37 15.81
N ARG A 170 17.51 -15.01 15.61
CA ARG A 170 16.46 -15.93 15.15
C ARG A 170 16.79 -16.47 13.77
N LYS A 171 16.34 -17.71 13.52
CA LYS A 171 16.42 -18.37 12.21
C LYS A 171 15.26 -17.94 11.30
N VAL A 172 15.15 -16.65 11.01
CA VAL A 172 14.17 -16.13 10.06
C VAL A 172 14.74 -16.24 8.64
N GLY A 173 14.09 -17.05 7.81
CA GLY A 173 14.45 -17.23 6.40
C GLY A 173 15.91 -17.63 6.17
N GLU A 174 16.34 -18.82 6.60
CA GLU A 174 17.74 -19.28 6.45
C GLU A 174 18.26 -19.17 5.00
N GLY A 175 19.49 -18.69 4.81
CA GLY A 175 20.16 -18.59 3.51
C GLY A 175 19.73 -17.41 2.65
N GLN A 176 19.45 -16.27 3.28
CA GLN A 176 19.07 -15.00 2.62
C GLN A 176 20.14 -14.56 1.60
N GLU A 177 21.42 -14.84 1.85
CA GLU A 177 22.55 -14.47 1.01
C GLU A 177 22.47 -15.12 -0.39
N LYS A 178 21.81 -16.29 -0.48
CA LYS A 178 21.58 -16.97 -1.77
C LYS A 178 20.61 -16.19 -2.67
N ASP A 179 19.83 -15.27 -2.10
CA ASP A 179 18.84 -14.48 -2.82
C ASP A 179 19.43 -13.21 -3.44
N ILE A 180 20.67 -12.83 -3.11
CA ILE A 180 21.33 -11.63 -3.66
C ILE A 180 21.37 -11.70 -5.19
N ARG A 181 21.88 -12.81 -5.73
CA ARG A 181 21.97 -13.02 -7.18
C ARG A 181 20.59 -12.94 -7.85
N LEU A 182 19.58 -13.53 -7.20
CA LEU A 182 18.20 -13.53 -7.70
C LEU A 182 17.62 -12.10 -7.74
N GLY A 183 17.93 -11.28 -6.74
CA GLY A 183 17.58 -9.87 -6.73
C GLY A 183 18.28 -9.06 -7.80
N GLU A 184 19.56 -9.32 -8.06
CA GLU A 184 20.34 -8.66 -9.13
C GLU A 184 19.76 -8.96 -10.51
N GLU A 185 19.45 -10.23 -10.78
CA GLU A 185 18.82 -10.67 -12.02
C GLU A 185 17.43 -10.01 -12.18
N SER A 186 16.64 -9.95 -11.09
CA SER A 186 15.32 -9.31 -11.09
C SER A 186 15.40 -7.78 -11.33
N LEU A 187 16.37 -7.11 -10.70
CA LEU A 187 16.63 -5.68 -10.91
C LEU A 187 17.04 -5.40 -12.36
N GLN A 188 17.94 -6.20 -12.92
CA GLN A 188 18.37 -6.07 -14.32
C GLN A 188 17.19 -6.26 -15.27
N GLN A 189 16.30 -7.20 -14.99
CA GLN A 189 15.07 -7.41 -15.75
C GLN A 189 14.12 -6.20 -15.67
N LEU A 190 13.89 -5.65 -14.48
CA LEU A 190 13.05 -4.45 -14.32
C LEU A 190 13.60 -3.23 -15.07
N LYS A 191 14.93 -3.04 -15.04
CA LYS A 191 15.59 -1.97 -15.79
C LYS A 191 15.50 -2.16 -17.31
N SER A 192 15.81 -3.36 -17.81
CA SER A 192 15.84 -3.64 -19.25
C SER A 192 14.46 -3.62 -19.92
N THR A 193 13.42 -3.95 -19.18
CA THR A 193 12.03 -3.95 -19.67
C THR A 193 11.36 -2.57 -19.61
N GLY A 194 12.02 -1.57 -19.00
CA GLY A 194 11.45 -0.23 -18.81
C GLY A 194 10.26 -0.20 -17.86
N LEU A 195 10.10 -1.24 -17.03
CA LEU A 195 8.99 -1.39 -16.08
C LEU A 195 9.24 -0.67 -14.75
N MET A 196 10.47 -0.24 -14.52
CA MET A 196 10.84 0.55 -13.35
C MET A 196 10.65 2.05 -13.66
N PRO A 197 9.92 2.81 -12.81
CA PRO A 197 9.92 4.25 -12.87
C PRO A 197 11.34 4.83 -12.82
N PRO A 198 11.58 6.04 -13.35
CA PRO A 198 12.89 6.69 -13.24
C PRO A 198 13.34 6.82 -11.78
N GLU A 199 14.63 6.61 -11.53
CA GLU A 199 15.22 6.80 -10.20
C GLU A 199 15.47 8.29 -9.94
N ILE A 200 15.14 8.78 -8.74
CA ILE A 200 15.59 10.07 -8.24
C ILE A 200 17.01 9.89 -7.69
N GLN A 201 17.99 10.60 -8.27
CA GLN A 201 19.41 10.41 -7.96
C GLN A 201 19.97 11.40 -6.92
N ASP A 202 19.11 12.19 -6.27
CA ASP A 202 19.53 13.12 -5.22
C ASP A 202 20.18 12.34 -4.06
N LYS A 203 21.49 12.52 -3.89
CA LYS A 203 22.30 11.76 -2.92
C LYS A 203 21.88 11.98 -1.47
N GLU A 204 21.33 13.15 -1.14
CA GLU A 204 20.90 13.44 0.23
C GLU A 204 19.59 12.72 0.54
N LEU A 205 18.62 12.75 -0.39
CA LEU A 205 17.36 12.02 -0.24
C LEU A 205 17.59 10.50 -0.19
N VAL A 206 18.40 9.97 -1.10
CA VAL A 206 18.74 8.54 -1.10
C VAL A 206 19.54 8.18 0.15
N GLY A 207 20.48 9.03 0.58
CA GLY A 207 21.26 8.83 1.80
C GLY A 207 20.41 8.83 3.07
N TYR A 208 19.40 9.70 3.17
CA TYR A 208 18.44 9.71 4.26
C TYR A 208 17.62 8.41 4.32
N LEU A 209 17.07 7.97 3.17
CA LEU A 209 16.31 6.72 3.13
C LEU A 209 17.18 5.49 3.40
N GLN A 210 18.41 5.48 2.89
CA GLN A 210 19.39 4.43 3.16
C GLN A 210 19.73 4.37 4.65
N LYS A 211 19.94 5.51 5.32
CA LYS A 211 20.17 5.57 6.77
C LYS A 211 19.01 4.94 7.55
N LEU A 212 17.76 5.27 7.21
CA LEU A 212 16.59 4.65 7.85
C LEU A 212 16.57 3.14 7.62
N ALA A 213 16.78 2.69 6.38
CA ALA A 213 16.76 1.27 6.04
C ALA A 213 17.89 0.50 6.73
N ASP A 214 19.09 1.08 6.84
CA ASP A 214 20.23 0.48 7.54
C ASP A 214 19.97 0.37 9.05
N GLN A 215 19.34 1.38 9.66
CA GLN A 215 18.97 1.35 11.08
C GLN A 215 17.96 0.24 11.38
N VAL A 216 16.95 0.07 10.51
CA VAL A 216 15.98 -1.03 10.63
C VAL A 216 16.67 -2.37 10.37
N ALA A 217 17.50 -2.48 9.33
CA ALA A 217 18.22 -3.70 8.99
C ALA A 217 19.13 -4.18 10.14
N ALA A 218 19.89 -3.27 10.76
CA ALA A 218 20.73 -3.55 11.93
C ALA A 218 19.92 -4.01 13.15
N SER A 219 18.64 -3.65 13.20
CA SER A 219 17.71 -3.96 14.27
C SER A 219 16.76 -5.12 13.91
N SER A 220 17.11 -5.95 12.91
CA SER A 220 16.24 -6.99 12.35
C SER A 220 16.93 -8.35 12.20
N ASP A 221 16.20 -9.35 11.71
CA ASP A 221 16.78 -10.66 11.36
C ASP A 221 17.42 -10.68 9.96
N LEU A 222 17.53 -9.54 9.29
CA LEU A 222 18.13 -9.44 7.96
C LEU A 222 19.63 -9.78 8.02
N LYS A 223 20.12 -10.54 7.05
CA LYS A 223 21.52 -10.99 6.92
C LYS A 223 22.19 -10.54 5.62
N VAL A 224 21.46 -9.79 4.79
CA VAL A 224 21.94 -9.24 3.53
C VAL A 224 22.00 -7.72 3.58
N PRO A 225 22.91 -7.07 2.84
CA PRO A 225 22.97 -5.62 2.77
C PRO A 225 21.70 -5.05 2.11
N VAL A 226 21.23 -3.90 2.60
CA VAL A 226 20.10 -3.19 2.01
C VAL A 226 20.59 -2.20 0.96
N ARG A 227 19.95 -2.17 -0.20
CA ARG A 227 20.15 -1.16 -1.25
C ARG A 227 18.84 -0.45 -1.53
N VAL A 228 18.79 0.85 -1.24
CA VAL A 228 17.59 1.67 -1.42
C VAL A 228 17.55 2.33 -2.80
N PHE A 229 16.39 2.27 -3.44
CA PHE A 229 16.08 2.93 -4.71
C PHE A 229 14.88 3.85 -4.51
N LEU A 230 15.09 5.15 -4.71
CA LEU A 230 14.00 6.13 -4.70
C LEU A 230 13.47 6.32 -6.12
N LEU A 231 12.18 6.04 -6.32
CA LEU A 231 11.53 6.06 -7.63
C LEU A 231 10.67 7.32 -7.79
N ASP A 232 10.83 8.04 -8.92
CA ASP A 232 9.94 9.13 -9.33
C ASP A 232 8.63 8.56 -9.86
N SER A 233 7.83 8.05 -8.94
CA SER A 233 6.46 7.64 -9.14
C SER A 233 5.58 8.38 -8.16
N ASP A 234 4.47 8.89 -8.66
CA ASP A 234 3.44 9.51 -7.83
C ASP A 234 2.55 8.44 -7.16
N GLU A 235 2.67 7.15 -7.52
CA GLU A 235 2.01 6.06 -6.82
C GLU A 235 2.49 5.92 -5.37
N ILE A 236 1.57 5.58 -4.48
CA ILE A 236 1.87 5.30 -3.08
C ILE A 236 2.22 3.82 -3.01
N ASN A 237 3.52 3.50 -3.05
CA ASN A 237 4.00 2.12 -2.98
C ASN A 237 5.45 2.04 -2.48
N ALA A 238 5.80 0.91 -1.90
CA ALA A 238 7.17 0.43 -1.71
C ALA A 238 7.16 -1.08 -1.95
N PHE A 239 8.31 -1.64 -2.30
CA PHE A 239 8.46 -3.08 -2.42
C PHE A 239 9.91 -3.48 -2.23
N ALA A 240 10.14 -4.74 -1.85
CA ALA A 240 11.47 -5.32 -1.85
C ALA A 240 11.62 -6.49 -2.84
N LEU A 241 12.80 -6.57 -3.46
CA LEU A 241 13.23 -7.77 -4.18
C LEU A 241 14.12 -8.65 -3.28
N PRO A 242 14.22 -9.96 -3.60
CA PRO A 242 15.10 -10.87 -2.87
C PRO A 242 16.53 -10.31 -2.77
N GLY A 243 17.22 -10.51 -1.64
CA GLY A 243 18.60 -10.04 -1.48
C GLY A 243 18.79 -8.58 -1.06
N GLY A 244 17.73 -7.92 -0.56
CA GLY A 244 17.86 -6.63 0.14
C GLY A 244 17.69 -5.39 -0.74
N PHE A 245 17.07 -5.48 -1.91
CA PHE A 245 16.81 -4.31 -2.74
C PHE A 245 15.46 -3.72 -2.37
N LEU A 246 15.45 -2.52 -1.80
CA LEU A 246 14.27 -1.82 -1.34
C LEU A 246 13.94 -0.66 -2.28
N PHE A 247 12.72 -0.62 -2.78
CA PHE A 247 12.24 0.42 -3.68
C PHE A 247 11.15 1.21 -2.98
N ILE A 248 11.28 2.54 -3.01
CA ILE A 248 10.34 3.45 -2.37
C ILE A 248 9.89 4.46 -3.42
N ASN A 249 8.58 4.55 -3.66
CA ASN A 249 8.06 5.58 -4.55
C ASN A 249 7.98 6.93 -3.82
N ARG A 250 8.28 8.01 -4.54
CA ARG A 250 8.06 9.38 -4.06
C ARG A 250 6.67 9.60 -3.48
N GLY A 251 5.63 9.06 -4.12
CA GLY A 251 4.25 9.18 -3.66
C GLY A 251 4.01 8.67 -2.24
N LEU A 252 4.76 7.64 -1.81
CA LEU A 252 4.69 7.11 -0.44
C LEU A 252 5.21 8.14 0.57
N ILE A 253 6.38 8.73 0.32
CA ILE A 253 7.01 9.71 1.21
C ILE A 253 6.16 11.00 1.27
N GLU A 254 5.61 11.42 0.13
CA GLU A 254 4.65 12.54 0.06
C GLU A 254 3.42 12.29 0.94
N LYS A 255 2.98 11.03 1.04
CA LYS A 255 1.78 10.64 1.77
C LYS A 255 1.99 10.40 3.26
N ALA A 256 3.15 9.88 3.66
CA ALA A 256 3.49 9.66 5.07
C ALA A 256 3.41 10.97 5.87
N SER A 257 2.80 10.97 7.05
CA SER A 257 2.66 12.18 7.88
C SER A 257 3.82 12.40 8.84
N ASN A 258 4.54 11.34 9.19
CA ASN A 258 5.66 11.37 10.12
C ASN A 258 6.69 10.29 9.75
N GLU A 259 7.84 10.32 10.41
CA GLU A 259 8.92 9.36 10.16
C GLU A 259 8.54 7.92 10.53
N SER A 260 7.76 7.69 11.59
CA SER A 260 7.40 6.31 12.00
C SER A 260 6.48 5.61 11.00
N GLU A 261 5.61 6.33 10.27
CA GLU A 261 4.82 5.77 9.17
C GLU A 261 5.71 5.29 8.02
N LEU A 262 6.72 6.08 7.63
CA LEU A 262 7.68 5.69 6.60
C LEU A 262 8.52 4.48 7.06
N VAL A 263 9.03 4.53 8.29
CA VAL A 263 9.82 3.43 8.87
C VAL A 263 8.97 2.17 9.04
N GLY A 264 7.69 2.30 9.37
CA GLY A 264 6.76 1.17 9.45
C GLY A 264 6.67 0.43 8.13
N VAL A 265 6.53 1.14 7.00
CA VAL A 265 6.53 0.51 5.67
C VAL A 265 7.90 -0.08 5.32
N ILE A 266 9.00 0.62 5.60
CA ILE A 266 10.35 0.07 5.40
C ILE A 266 10.55 -1.22 6.19
N SER A 267 10.09 -1.27 7.44
CA SER A 267 10.21 -2.43 8.32
C SER A 267 9.39 -3.61 7.80
N HIS A 268 8.20 -3.36 7.27
CA HIS A 268 7.36 -4.36 6.59
C HIS A 268 8.08 -4.97 5.37
N GLU A 269 8.66 -4.13 4.51
CA GLU A 269 9.38 -4.60 3.33
C GLU A 269 10.65 -5.40 3.70
N LEU A 270 11.40 -4.95 4.70
CA LEU A 270 12.58 -5.68 5.18
C LEU A 270 12.20 -6.99 5.89
N ALA A 271 11.00 -7.09 6.46
CA ALA A 271 10.47 -8.36 6.95
C ALA A 271 10.18 -9.36 5.83
N HIS A 272 9.67 -8.91 4.68
CA HIS A 272 9.55 -9.78 3.50
C HIS A 272 10.90 -10.32 3.02
N VAL A 273 11.95 -9.50 3.06
CA VAL A 273 13.31 -9.94 2.70
C VAL A 273 13.86 -10.93 3.73
N SER A 274 13.76 -10.59 5.02
CA SER A 274 14.24 -11.43 6.12
C SER A 274 13.59 -12.82 6.10
N ALA A 275 12.27 -12.88 5.89
CA ALA A 275 11.52 -14.14 5.80
C ALA A 275 11.59 -14.83 4.42
N ARG A 276 12.39 -14.29 3.49
CA ARG A 276 12.59 -14.78 2.11
C ARG A 276 11.28 -14.97 1.35
N HIS A 277 10.27 -14.13 1.58
CA HIS A 277 8.93 -14.29 1.01
C HIS A 277 8.94 -14.31 -0.52
N GLY A 278 9.70 -13.43 -1.17
CA GLY A 278 9.86 -13.43 -2.63
C GLY A 278 10.46 -14.73 -3.17
N ALA A 279 11.56 -15.20 -2.60
CA ALA A 279 12.22 -16.44 -3.04
C ALA A 279 11.35 -17.69 -2.75
N ARG A 280 10.65 -17.73 -1.61
CA ARG A 280 9.71 -18.81 -1.26
C ARG A 280 8.52 -18.84 -2.21
N LEU A 281 7.98 -17.66 -2.58
CA LEU A 281 6.91 -17.53 -3.55
C LEU A 281 7.34 -18.02 -4.93
N MET A 282 8.53 -17.62 -5.40
CA MET A 282 9.11 -18.10 -6.67
C MET A 282 9.27 -19.62 -6.71
N LYS A 283 9.80 -20.19 -5.62
CA LYS A 283 9.96 -21.64 -5.48
C LYS A 283 8.60 -22.34 -5.52
N LYS A 284 7.60 -21.81 -4.81
CA LYS A 284 6.25 -22.37 -4.78
C LYS A 284 5.60 -22.31 -6.17
N ALA A 285 5.68 -21.18 -6.86
CA ALA A 285 5.15 -21.02 -8.23
C ALA A 285 5.80 -21.99 -9.23
N THR A 286 7.12 -22.22 -9.10
CA THR A 286 7.84 -23.20 -9.93
C THR A 286 7.33 -24.62 -9.69
N ILE A 287 7.13 -25.00 -8.42
CA ILE A 287 6.65 -26.35 -8.05
C ILE A 287 5.21 -26.58 -8.50
N THR A 288 4.35 -25.55 -8.47
CA THR A 288 2.95 -25.65 -8.90
C THR A 288 2.76 -25.68 -10.42
N GLY A 289 3.83 -25.87 -11.21
CA GLY A 289 3.75 -26.02 -12.66
C GLY A 289 3.36 -24.75 -13.41
N ILE A 290 3.48 -23.58 -12.77
CA ILE A 290 3.35 -22.28 -13.45
C ILE A 290 4.66 -22.06 -14.20
N PHE A 291 4.74 -22.57 -15.43
CA PHE A 291 5.95 -22.57 -16.27
C PHE A 291 6.37 -21.20 -16.83
N TYR A 292 5.60 -20.13 -16.57
CA TYR A 292 6.10 -18.78 -16.84
C TYR A 292 7.25 -18.48 -15.89
N GLN A 293 8.35 -17.93 -16.42
CA GLN A 293 9.57 -17.60 -15.69
C GLN A 293 9.23 -17.14 -14.27
N ALA A 294 9.53 -17.94 -13.24
CA ALA A 294 9.10 -17.67 -11.86
C ALA A 294 9.50 -16.26 -11.39
N ALA A 295 10.56 -15.70 -11.99
CA ALA A 295 11.00 -14.32 -11.85
C ALA A 295 9.94 -13.29 -12.29
N GLN A 296 9.22 -13.52 -13.38
CA GLN A 296 8.13 -12.65 -13.85
C GLN A 296 6.92 -12.68 -12.92
N VAL A 297 6.55 -13.85 -12.40
CA VAL A 297 5.42 -13.98 -11.45
C VAL A 297 5.77 -13.26 -10.14
N ALA A 298 6.96 -13.48 -9.60
CA ALA A 298 7.39 -12.77 -8.40
C ALA A 298 7.57 -11.27 -8.64
N ALA A 299 8.09 -10.86 -9.80
CA ALA A 299 8.14 -9.44 -10.14
C ALA A 299 6.73 -8.83 -10.19
N VAL A 300 5.74 -9.49 -10.79
CA VAL A 300 4.36 -8.98 -10.84
C VAL A 300 3.72 -8.94 -9.45
N VAL A 301 3.90 -9.96 -8.63
CA VAL A 301 3.29 -10.03 -7.28
C VAL A 301 3.97 -9.05 -6.33
N LEU A 302 5.31 -9.03 -6.27
CA LEU A 302 6.06 -8.18 -5.34
C LEU A 302 5.98 -6.68 -5.71
N THR A 303 5.81 -6.34 -7.00
CA THR A 303 5.70 -4.93 -7.43
C THR A 303 4.26 -4.45 -7.61
N GLY A 304 3.27 -5.32 -7.39
CA GLY A 304 1.85 -4.97 -7.56
C GLY A 304 1.47 -4.76 -9.02
N GLY A 305 2.18 -5.40 -9.94
CA GLY A 305 1.94 -5.26 -11.36
C GLY A 305 2.26 -3.87 -11.91
N ALA A 306 3.30 -3.19 -11.41
CA ALA A 306 3.93 -2.07 -12.12
C ALA A 306 4.36 -2.48 -13.56
N ALA A 307 4.52 -3.79 -13.77
CA ALA A 307 4.54 -4.46 -15.06
C ALA A 307 3.20 -4.41 -15.82
N GLY A 308 2.85 -3.25 -16.37
CA GLY A 308 1.90 -3.15 -17.49
C GLY A 308 0.44 -3.50 -17.17
N ILE A 309 -0.40 -2.48 -17.26
CA ILE A 309 -1.88 -2.56 -17.26
C ILE A 309 -2.42 -3.70 -18.15
N GLY A 310 -1.73 -4.05 -19.26
CA GLY A 310 -2.09 -5.19 -20.11
C GLY A 310 -1.98 -6.57 -19.45
N MET A 311 -0.99 -6.80 -18.59
CA MET A 311 -0.82 -8.07 -17.84
C MET A 311 -1.82 -8.18 -16.69
N TYR A 312 -2.29 -7.05 -16.16
CA TYR A 312 -3.30 -6.99 -15.11
C TYR A 312 -4.75 -7.09 -15.65
N TYR A 313 -5.03 -6.50 -16.83
CA TYR A 313 -6.29 -6.72 -17.54
C TYR A 313 -6.44 -8.19 -17.97
N ALA A 314 -5.31 -8.85 -18.27
CA ALA A 314 -5.28 -10.29 -18.48
C ALA A 314 -5.72 -11.09 -17.23
N LEU A 315 -5.33 -10.65 -16.03
CA LEU A 315 -5.67 -11.33 -14.78
C LEU A 315 -7.13 -11.11 -14.33
N ASN A 316 -7.73 -9.94 -14.58
CA ASN A 316 -9.07 -9.61 -14.05
C ASN A 316 -10.25 -9.89 -14.98
N TYR A 317 -10.05 -9.96 -16.30
CA TYR A 317 -11.15 -10.10 -17.29
C TYR A 317 -11.18 -11.44 -18.05
N GLY A 318 -10.43 -12.45 -17.59
CA GLY A 318 -10.58 -13.83 -18.06
C GLY A 318 -9.52 -14.24 -19.08
N PHE A 319 -8.39 -14.73 -18.59
CA PHE A 319 -7.48 -15.60 -19.34
C PHE A 319 -7.78 -17.07 -19.07
N PHE A 320 -8.94 -17.53 -19.55
CA PHE A 320 -9.14 -18.96 -19.85
C PHE A 320 -8.25 -19.43 -21.02
N GLY A 321 -7.56 -18.53 -21.72
CA GLY A 321 -6.75 -18.83 -22.91
C GLY A 321 -5.23 -18.95 -22.76
N LEU A 322 -4.61 -18.57 -21.61
CA LEU A 322 -3.14 -18.69 -21.39
C LEU A 322 -2.76 -19.44 -20.10
N GLY A 323 -3.71 -20.05 -19.39
CA GLY A 323 -3.42 -21.07 -18.36
C GLY A 323 -2.77 -20.60 -17.06
N LEU A 324 -2.73 -19.29 -16.76
CA LEU A 324 -2.28 -18.77 -15.47
C LEU A 324 -3.46 -18.61 -14.51
N VAL A 325 -3.92 -19.72 -13.93
CA VAL A 325 -4.78 -19.70 -12.73
C VAL A 325 -3.85 -19.40 -11.55
N LEU A 326 -4.00 -18.24 -10.91
CA LEU A 326 -3.42 -18.04 -9.59
C LEU A 326 -4.14 -19.01 -8.64
N ASP A 327 -3.45 -20.10 -8.32
CA ASP A 327 -3.97 -21.15 -7.45
C ASP A 327 -4.40 -20.57 -6.09
N LEU A 328 -5.53 -21.04 -5.54
CA LEU A 328 -6.01 -20.67 -4.21
C LEU A 328 -4.93 -20.89 -3.14
N THR A 329 -4.05 -21.87 -3.34
CA THR A 329 -2.93 -22.12 -2.43
C THR A 329 -1.84 -21.04 -2.48
N LEU A 330 -1.67 -20.33 -3.61
CA LEU A 330 -0.74 -19.19 -3.70
C LEU A 330 -1.34 -17.97 -3.00
N LEU A 331 -2.63 -17.73 -3.16
CA LEU A 331 -3.34 -16.65 -2.45
C LEU A 331 -3.27 -16.82 -0.92
N GLY A 332 -3.50 -18.04 -0.42
CA GLY A 332 -3.35 -18.34 1.01
C GLY A 332 -1.92 -18.10 1.51
N VAL A 333 -0.91 -18.46 0.73
CA VAL A 333 0.49 -18.21 1.08
C VAL A 333 0.83 -16.72 1.11
N CYS A 334 0.30 -15.92 0.18
CA CYS A 334 0.49 -14.47 0.24
C CYS A 334 -0.09 -13.88 1.53
N ARG A 335 -1.27 -14.35 1.97
CA ARG A 335 -1.87 -13.91 3.24
C ARG A 335 -1.00 -14.24 4.45
N ASP A 336 -0.47 -15.46 4.51
CA ASP A 336 0.44 -15.88 5.59
C ASP A 336 1.73 -15.05 5.59
N TYR A 337 2.24 -14.69 4.40
CA TYR A 337 3.44 -13.86 4.27
C TYR A 337 3.21 -12.42 4.71
N GLU A 338 2.05 -11.84 4.42
CA GLU A 338 1.69 -10.51 4.93
C GLU A 338 1.58 -10.52 6.45
N MET A 339 0.94 -11.53 7.06
CA MET A 339 0.84 -11.63 8.53
C MET A 339 2.20 -11.84 9.21
N GLU A 340 3.06 -12.68 8.61
CA GLU A 340 4.45 -12.87 9.08
C GLU A 340 5.26 -11.57 8.94
N ALA A 341 5.11 -10.84 7.83
CA ALA A 341 5.78 -9.57 7.61
C ALA A 341 5.27 -8.45 8.54
N ASP A 342 3.97 -8.39 8.81
CA ASP A 342 3.39 -7.44 9.76
C ASP A 342 3.94 -7.65 11.18
N GLN A 343 4.03 -8.91 11.61
CA GLN A 343 4.53 -9.28 12.93
C GLN A 343 6.00 -8.88 13.08
N LEU A 344 6.85 -9.33 12.14
CA LEU A 344 8.28 -9.05 12.15
C LEU A 344 8.55 -7.55 11.95
N GLY A 345 7.83 -6.90 11.05
CA GLY A 345 7.97 -5.47 10.75
C GLY A 345 7.65 -4.59 11.97
N ALA A 346 6.60 -4.90 12.73
CA ALA A 346 6.31 -4.20 13.99
C ALA A 346 7.44 -4.38 15.01
N GLN A 347 7.98 -5.58 15.14
CA GLN A 347 9.13 -5.86 16.02
C GLN A 347 10.40 -5.11 15.56
N TYR A 348 10.68 -5.06 14.26
CA TYR A 348 11.85 -4.38 13.72
C TYR A 348 11.77 -2.86 13.89
N ALA A 349 10.61 -2.26 13.66
CA ALA A 349 10.38 -0.84 13.92
C ALA A 349 10.61 -0.52 15.41
N TRP A 350 10.01 -1.31 16.30
CA TRP A 350 10.19 -1.16 17.75
C TRP A 350 11.64 -1.36 18.20
N HIS A 351 12.34 -2.36 17.65
CA HIS A 351 13.72 -2.64 18.00
C HIS A 351 14.65 -1.53 17.50
N ALA A 352 14.37 -0.96 16.32
CA ALA A 352 15.04 0.21 15.75
C ALA A 352 14.74 1.53 16.48
N GLY A 353 13.85 1.53 17.49
CA GLY A 353 13.50 2.69 18.31
C GLY A 353 12.37 3.55 17.77
N TYR A 354 11.58 3.05 16.81
CA TYR A 354 10.44 3.76 16.23
C TYR A 354 9.11 3.27 16.80
N ASP A 355 8.08 4.14 16.79
CA ASP A 355 6.72 3.74 17.16
C ASP A 355 6.22 2.63 16.21
N PRO A 356 6.00 1.38 16.69
CA PRO A 356 5.60 0.27 15.84
C PRO A 356 4.17 0.40 15.31
N LYS A 357 3.39 1.38 15.81
CA LYS A 357 2.06 1.70 15.26
C LYS A 357 2.13 2.42 13.92
N GLY A 358 3.30 2.91 13.49
CA GLY A 358 3.47 3.69 12.26
C GLY A 358 2.94 2.98 11.00
N PHE A 359 3.16 1.66 10.86
CA PHE A 359 2.62 0.91 9.74
C PHE A 359 1.08 0.89 9.75
N ILE A 360 0.47 0.71 10.92
CA ILE A 360 -0.99 0.65 11.05
C ILE A 360 -1.63 2.02 10.82
N THR A 361 -1.01 3.10 11.30
CA THR A 361 -1.52 4.46 11.07
C THR A 361 -1.38 4.85 9.60
N PHE A 362 -0.29 4.47 8.95
CA PHE A 362 -0.12 4.64 7.50
C PHE A 362 -1.19 3.85 6.73
N PHE A 363 -1.36 2.57 7.07
CA PHE A 363 -2.34 1.68 6.45
C PHE A 363 -3.78 2.21 6.62
N ASP A 364 -4.17 2.65 7.82
CA ASP A 364 -5.50 3.20 8.10
C ASP A 364 -5.80 4.42 7.23
N LYS A 365 -4.83 5.33 7.14
CA LYS A 365 -4.88 6.51 6.27
C LYS A 365 -5.00 6.11 4.82
N MET A 366 -4.25 5.10 4.40
CA MET A 366 -4.33 4.53 3.06
C MET A 366 -5.66 3.87 2.79
N ALA A 367 -6.36 3.33 3.78
CA ALA A 367 -7.64 2.65 3.60
C ALA A 367 -8.88 3.56 3.75
N SER A 368 -8.70 4.83 4.16
CA SER A 368 -9.80 5.71 4.60
C SER A 368 -9.97 7.04 3.84
N GLU A 369 -8.99 7.47 3.03
CA GLU A 369 -9.14 8.60 2.10
C GLU A 369 -10.15 8.26 0.96
N LYS A 370 -10.63 9.26 0.21
CA LYS A 370 -11.61 9.09 -0.90
C LYS A 370 -11.01 9.56 -2.22
N GLY A 371 -11.37 8.95 -3.37
CA GLY A 371 -10.90 9.35 -4.72
C GLY A 371 -9.71 8.55 -5.26
N TYR A 372 -9.78 7.22 -5.14
CA TYR A 372 -8.65 6.29 -4.97
C TYR A 372 -8.06 5.68 -6.24
N VAL A 373 -6.97 6.25 -6.74
CA VAL A 373 -6.09 5.55 -7.71
C VAL A 373 -4.68 5.36 -7.16
N ARG A 374 -4.09 6.38 -6.52
CA ARG A 374 -2.69 6.34 -6.06
C ARG A 374 -2.45 5.38 -4.89
N SER A 375 -3.45 5.21 -4.01
CA SER A 375 -3.46 4.29 -2.87
C SER A 375 -3.77 2.84 -3.25
N ALA A 376 -4.50 2.63 -4.36
CA ALA A 376 -4.87 1.30 -4.83
C ALA A 376 -3.63 0.47 -5.20
N SER A 377 -2.51 1.11 -5.58
CA SER A 377 -1.26 0.41 -5.85
C SER A 377 -0.76 -0.34 -4.60
N PHE A 378 -0.76 0.30 -3.43
CA PHE A 378 -0.38 -0.30 -2.15
C PHE A 378 -1.24 -1.53 -1.78
N PHE A 379 -2.57 -1.45 -1.92
CA PHE A 379 -3.44 -2.60 -1.59
C PHE A 379 -3.51 -3.68 -2.67
N ARG A 380 -2.95 -3.42 -3.86
CA ARG A 380 -2.77 -4.45 -4.90
C ARG A 380 -1.59 -5.35 -4.55
N THR A 381 -0.52 -4.82 -3.96
CA THR A 381 0.59 -5.61 -3.39
C THR A 381 0.25 -6.17 -2.01
N HIS A 382 -0.40 -5.37 -1.16
CA HIS A 382 -0.64 -5.69 0.25
C HIS A 382 -2.14 -5.59 0.59
N PRO A 383 -2.94 -6.63 0.29
CA PRO A 383 -4.38 -6.60 0.56
C PRO A 383 -4.69 -6.36 2.05
N ALA A 384 -5.74 -5.58 2.28
CA ALA A 384 -6.20 -5.24 3.62
C ALA A 384 -7.17 -6.29 4.16
N PHE A 385 -6.84 -6.88 5.32
CA PHE A 385 -7.75 -7.80 6.02
C PHE A 385 -7.77 -7.52 7.51
N PHE A 386 -8.93 -7.74 8.13
CA PHE A 386 -9.14 -7.66 9.57
C PHE A 386 -8.04 -8.36 10.38
N ASP A 387 -7.73 -9.60 10.01
CA ASP A 387 -6.76 -10.43 10.72
C ASP A 387 -5.35 -9.83 10.77
N ARG A 388 -4.94 -9.08 9.73
CA ARG A 388 -3.64 -8.38 9.73
C ARG A 388 -3.59 -7.35 10.84
N ILE A 389 -4.55 -6.42 10.85
CA ILE A 389 -4.61 -5.33 11.81
C ILE A 389 -4.67 -5.84 13.25
N VAL A 390 -5.54 -6.81 13.53
CA VAL A 390 -5.64 -7.39 14.88
C VAL A 390 -4.37 -8.14 15.26
N SER A 391 -3.76 -8.89 14.33
CA SER A 391 -2.50 -9.59 14.58
C SER A 391 -1.36 -8.61 14.88
N THR A 392 -1.20 -7.54 14.09
CA THR A 392 -0.17 -6.51 14.31
C THR A 392 -0.38 -5.80 15.64
N PHE A 393 -1.61 -5.41 15.99
CA PHE A 393 -1.87 -4.77 17.29
C PHE A 393 -1.66 -5.71 18.47
N SER A 394 -2.03 -6.98 18.32
CA SER A 394 -1.71 -7.99 19.32
C SER A 394 -0.20 -8.07 19.50
N GLU A 395 0.57 -8.10 18.41
CA GLU A 395 2.03 -8.09 18.46
C GLU A 395 2.57 -6.87 19.21
N ILE A 396 2.12 -5.66 18.85
CA ILE A 396 2.53 -4.42 19.52
C ILE A 396 2.24 -4.45 21.01
N SER A 397 1.12 -5.07 21.42
CA SER A 397 0.74 -5.19 22.83
C SER A 397 1.64 -6.13 23.63
N TYR A 398 2.35 -7.04 22.96
CA TYR A 398 3.35 -7.93 23.59
C TYR A 398 4.74 -7.29 23.70
N LEU A 399 5.00 -6.20 22.99
CA LEU A 399 6.29 -5.54 23.01
C LEU A 399 6.51 -4.84 24.36
N PRO A 400 7.70 -4.95 24.96
CA PRO A 400 8.04 -4.17 26.15
C PRO A 400 7.91 -2.67 25.88
N SER A 401 7.41 -1.93 26.87
CA SER A 401 7.36 -0.47 26.80
C SER A 401 8.77 0.11 26.67
N LYS A 402 8.93 1.11 25.80
CA LYS A 402 10.15 1.92 25.66
C LYS A 402 9.76 3.39 25.82
N ASP A 403 10.51 4.13 26.63
CA ASP A 403 10.17 5.52 26.98
C ASP A 403 10.41 6.52 25.84
N GLU A 404 11.29 6.19 24.89
CA GLU A 404 11.77 7.11 23.84
C GLU A 404 11.57 6.54 22.42
N LEU A 405 10.34 6.13 22.09
CA LEU A 405 10.04 5.73 20.71
C LEU A 405 9.90 6.95 19.80
N VAL A 406 10.63 6.96 18.69
CA VAL A 406 10.57 8.00 17.67
C VAL A 406 9.25 7.84 16.89
N MET A 407 8.36 8.82 17.04
CA MET A 407 7.17 8.95 16.22
C MET A 407 7.45 9.80 14.97
N ASP A 408 8.19 10.88 15.13
CA ASP A 408 8.45 11.84 14.06
C ASP A 408 9.81 12.50 14.24
N SER A 409 10.35 13.05 13.15
CA SER A 409 11.64 13.72 13.16
C SER A 409 11.64 14.99 12.31
N ARG A 410 12.48 15.95 12.69
CA ARG A 410 12.71 17.13 11.85
C ARG A 410 13.35 16.77 10.51
N ASP A 411 14.22 15.76 10.51
CA ASP A 411 14.93 15.28 9.33
C ASP A 411 13.95 14.75 8.28
N PHE A 412 12.89 14.06 8.70
CA PHE A 412 11.81 13.60 7.84
C PHE A 412 11.14 14.74 7.09
N HIS A 413 10.73 15.79 7.80
CA HIS A 413 10.05 16.94 7.19
C HIS A 413 10.96 17.71 6.23
N ILE A 414 12.25 17.90 6.59
CA ILE A 414 13.24 18.54 5.71
C ILE A 414 13.40 17.74 4.41
N ASN A 415 13.57 16.43 4.51
CA ASN A 415 13.75 15.56 3.33
C ASN A 415 12.47 15.46 2.51
N LYS A 416 11.29 15.45 3.14
CA LYS A 416 9.99 15.48 2.45
C LYS A 416 9.80 16.77 1.65
N GLU A 417 10.12 17.92 2.23
CA GLU A 417 10.07 19.21 1.52
C GLU A 417 11.08 19.25 0.35
N LYS A 418 12.28 18.72 0.56
CA LYS A 418 13.30 18.61 -0.48
C LYS A 418 12.83 17.72 -1.62
N LEU A 419 12.25 16.57 -1.32
CA LEU A 419 11.69 15.63 -2.31
C LEU A 419 10.65 16.31 -3.20
N ILE A 420 9.74 17.10 -2.62
CA ILE A 420 8.72 17.85 -3.37
C ILE A 420 9.37 18.85 -4.33
N LYS A 421 10.46 19.52 -3.93
CA LYS A 421 11.22 20.46 -4.78
C LYS A 421 11.94 19.73 -5.92
N VAL A 422 12.71 18.68 -5.61
CA VAL A 422 13.44 17.87 -6.60
C VAL A 422 12.49 17.30 -7.65
N ALA A 423 11.36 16.73 -7.23
CA ALA A 423 10.36 16.19 -8.13
C ALA A 423 9.76 17.25 -9.08
N LYS A 424 9.57 18.48 -8.59
CA LYS A 424 9.11 19.60 -9.40
C LYS A 424 10.17 20.04 -10.42
N GLU A 425 11.43 20.10 -10.01
CA GLU A 425 12.55 20.49 -10.87
C GLU A 425 12.82 19.46 -11.96
N GLU A 426 12.82 18.17 -11.65
CA GLU A 426 13.02 17.09 -12.63
C GLU A 426 11.89 17.05 -13.67
N ARG A 427 10.63 17.28 -13.26
CA ARG A 427 9.50 17.44 -14.19
C ARG A 427 9.70 18.63 -15.12
N ASN A 428 10.15 19.77 -14.58
CA ASN A 428 10.42 20.98 -15.35
C ASN A 428 11.66 20.85 -16.28
N GLN A 429 12.65 20.04 -15.90
CA GLN A 429 13.80 19.76 -16.77
C GLN A 429 13.45 18.77 -17.87
N LYS A 430 12.69 17.71 -17.57
CA LYS A 430 12.16 16.78 -18.60
C LYS A 430 11.32 17.52 -19.63
N SER A 431 10.53 18.51 -19.24
CA SER A 431 9.77 19.35 -20.18
C SER A 431 10.67 20.27 -21.03
N LYS A 432 11.84 20.68 -20.53
CA LYS A 432 12.82 21.51 -21.25
C LYS A 432 13.78 20.73 -22.15
N ILE A 433 14.26 19.56 -21.72
CA ILE A 433 15.22 18.69 -22.43
C ILE A 433 14.51 17.91 -23.55
N SER A 434 13.22 17.64 -23.39
CA SER A 434 12.38 17.20 -24.49
C SER A 434 12.23 18.34 -25.51
N LEU A 435 13.15 18.42 -26.47
CA LEU A 435 12.94 19.09 -27.77
C LEU A 435 11.94 18.30 -28.65
N LYS A 436 11.30 17.25 -28.14
CA LYS A 436 9.95 16.88 -28.57
C LYS A 436 8.99 17.81 -27.85
N LYS A 437 8.18 18.55 -28.62
CA LYS A 437 7.06 19.37 -28.13
C LYS A 437 6.48 18.78 -26.84
N PRO A 438 6.11 19.61 -25.84
CA PRO A 438 5.30 19.12 -24.73
C PRO A 438 4.23 18.22 -25.31
N SER A 439 3.92 17.10 -24.63
CA SER A 439 2.73 16.34 -24.96
C SER A 439 1.66 17.37 -25.27
N PRO A 440 1.03 17.32 -26.45
CA PRO A 440 0.04 18.29 -26.88
C PRO A 440 -1.02 18.74 -25.88
N CYS A 441 -1.10 18.04 -24.75
CA CYS A 441 -2.17 17.91 -23.79
C CYS A 441 -1.77 18.33 -22.38
N ASP A 442 -0.52 18.77 -22.16
CA ASP A 442 0.01 19.18 -20.87
C ASP A 442 0.09 20.73 -20.77
N GLU A 443 -1.03 21.41 -21.07
CA GLU A 443 -1.30 22.80 -20.63
C GLU A 443 -2.35 22.82 -19.52
#